data_AF-D6GQS9-F1
#
_entry.id   AF-D6GQS9-F1
#
_cell.length_a   1.000
_cell.length_b   1.000
_cell.length_c   1.000
_cell.angle_alpha   90.00
_cell.angle_beta   90.00
_cell.angle_gamma   90.00
#
_symmetry.space_group_name_H-M   'P 1'
#
loop_
_entity.id
_entity.type
_entity.pdbx_description
1 polymer ?
#
loop_
_entity_poly.entity_id
_entity_poly.type
_entity_poly.pdbx_seq_one_letter_code
_entity_poly.pdbx_strand_id
1 'polypeptide(L)'
;MFGLLKFKEVLNMDTKKTKSYYKKLSQHDLCDCAYCQNYAHEIRTTYPELTEYLSLLGVDIEKPFETMPLEPDETGYIEYTVLYIVCGKIDDFAKTAVGSVTVDIADSYPSTEIEEPHFVMERYPVRLKWEI
;
A
#
# COMPACT_ATOMS: atom_id res chain seq x y z
N MET A 1 22.00 6.33 2.70
CA MET A 1 21.35 7.58 2.24
C MET A 1 21.48 7.85 0.72
N PHE A 2 22.35 7.14 -0.02
CA PHE A 2 22.56 7.38 -1.47
C PHE A 2 21.60 6.62 -2.43
N GLY A 3 20.75 5.72 -1.95
CA GLY A 3 19.82 4.94 -2.80
C GLY A 3 18.43 5.54 -2.98
N LEU A 4 17.98 6.38 -2.04
CA LEU A 4 16.58 6.84 -1.97
C LEU A 4 16.27 8.03 -2.88
N LEU A 5 17.23 8.93 -3.10
CA LEU A 5 17.10 10.06 -4.02
C LEU A 5 17.07 9.59 -5.48
N LYS A 6 17.92 8.63 -5.86
CA LYS A 6 17.89 8.04 -7.20
C LYS A 6 16.57 7.34 -7.51
N PHE A 7 15.94 6.70 -6.52
CA PHE A 7 14.63 6.06 -6.70
C PHE A 7 13.51 7.07 -7.05
N LYS A 8 13.53 8.27 -6.46
CA LYS A 8 12.58 9.35 -6.79
C LYS A 8 12.85 10.06 -8.11
N GLU A 9 14.10 10.03 -8.59
CA GLU A 9 14.47 10.71 -9.84
C GLU A 9 14.27 9.83 -11.08
N VAL A 10 14.28 8.50 -10.92
CA VAL A 10 14.01 7.53 -12.00
C VAL A 10 12.51 7.34 -12.23
N LEU A 11 11.68 7.51 -11.19
CA LEU A 11 10.23 7.41 -11.24
C LEU A 11 9.61 8.80 -11.16
N ASN A 12 8.85 9.23 -12.18
CA ASN A 12 8.15 10.52 -12.18
C ASN A 12 6.90 10.53 -11.28
N MET A 13 7.09 10.14 -10.01
CA MET A 13 6.08 10.07 -8.95
C MET A 13 5.88 11.45 -8.30
N ASP A 14 4.62 11.81 -8.10
CA ASP A 14 4.26 13.00 -7.32
C ASP A 14 3.96 12.60 -5.87
N THR A 15 5.02 12.50 -5.07
CA THR A 15 4.89 12.17 -3.64
C THR A 15 4.13 13.22 -2.83
N LYS A 16 4.12 14.49 -3.28
CA LYS A 16 3.35 15.56 -2.61
C LYS A 16 1.86 15.39 -2.88
N LYS A 17 1.49 15.08 -4.12
CA LYS A 17 0.11 14.80 -4.51
C LYS A 17 -0.38 13.51 -3.87
N THR A 18 0.43 12.45 -3.87
CA THR A 18 0.12 11.18 -3.17
C THR A 18 -0.16 11.43 -1.69
N LYS A 19 0.72 12.16 -0.98
CA LYS A 19 0.48 12.53 0.42
C LYS A 19 -0.79 13.36 0.60
N SER A 20 -1.11 14.23 -0.35
CA SER A 20 -2.33 15.05 -0.31
C SER A 20 -3.59 14.22 -0.55
N TYR A 21 -3.52 13.20 -1.42
CA TYR A 21 -4.60 12.23 -1.64
C TYR A 21 -4.92 11.48 -0.34
N TYR A 22 -3.93 10.86 0.30
CA TYR A 22 -4.13 10.11 1.55
C TYR A 22 -4.59 10.95 2.74
N LYS A 23 -4.20 12.23 2.78
CA LYS A 23 -4.68 13.18 3.80
C LYS A 23 -6.15 13.54 3.65
N LYS A 24 -6.71 13.47 2.44
CA LYS A 24 -8.12 13.77 2.17
C LYS A 24 -9.02 12.58 2.50
N LEU A 25 -8.51 11.36 2.41
CA LEU A 25 -9.24 10.16 2.79
C LEU A 25 -9.64 10.20 4.27
N SER A 26 -10.93 10.07 4.52
CA SER A 26 -11.55 9.91 5.82
C SER A 26 -11.90 8.45 6.06
N GLN A 27 -12.38 8.11 7.26
CA GLN A 27 -12.84 6.75 7.56
C GLN A 27 -14.06 6.32 6.71
N HIS A 28 -14.86 7.27 6.23
CA HIS A 28 -16.01 6.97 5.36
C HIS A 28 -15.61 6.56 3.95
N ASP A 29 -14.38 6.89 3.54
CA ASP A 29 -13.83 6.52 2.24
C ASP A 29 -13.18 5.12 2.28
N LEU A 30 -13.08 4.50 3.46
CA LEU A 30 -12.44 3.21 3.69
C LEU A 30 -13.50 2.16 4.05
N CYS A 31 -13.25 0.92 3.63
CA CYS A 31 -14.09 -0.21 4.05
C CYS A 31 -13.91 -0.45 5.55
N ASP A 32 -15.02 -0.60 6.27
CA ASP A 32 -15.06 -0.79 7.71
C ASP A 32 -15.37 -2.24 8.13
N CYS A 33 -15.24 -3.20 7.20
CA CYS A 33 -15.41 -4.61 7.53
C CYS A 33 -14.30 -5.11 8.47
N ALA A 34 -14.54 -6.22 9.16
CA ALA A 34 -13.58 -6.81 10.10
C ALA A 34 -12.20 -7.02 9.47
N TYR A 35 -12.13 -7.49 8.23
CA TYR A 35 -10.85 -7.71 7.55
C TYR A 35 -10.02 -6.43 7.38
N CYS A 36 -10.66 -5.35 6.94
CA CYS A 36 -10.03 -4.05 6.72
C CYS A 36 -9.67 -3.35 8.03
N GLN A 37 -10.51 -3.48 9.06
CA GLN A 37 -10.22 -2.96 10.39
C GLN A 37 -9.00 -3.66 11.02
N ASN A 38 -8.93 -5.00 10.92
CA ASN A 38 -7.77 -5.77 11.39
C ASN A 38 -6.50 -5.34 10.65
N TYR A 39 -6.59 -5.18 9.33
CA TYR A 39 -5.49 -4.70 8.51
C TYR A 39 -4.94 -3.35 9.01
N ALA A 40 -5.82 -2.34 9.13
CA ALA A 40 -5.43 -1.00 9.56
C ALA A 40 -4.87 -0.97 10.99
N HIS A 41 -5.32 -1.88 11.87
CA HIS A 41 -4.82 -1.99 13.24
C HIS A 41 -3.40 -2.57 13.31
N GLU A 42 -3.14 -3.64 12.56
CA GLU A 42 -1.92 -4.45 12.74
C GLU A 42 -0.77 -4.03 11.81
N ILE A 43 -1.08 -3.49 10.62
CA ILE A 43 -0.11 -3.36 9.52
C ILE A 43 1.11 -2.50 9.89
N ARG A 44 0.88 -1.35 10.54
CA ARG A 44 1.94 -0.38 10.84
C ARG A 44 2.93 -0.95 11.86
N THR A 45 2.42 -1.62 12.88
CA THR A 45 3.23 -2.21 13.96
C THR A 45 3.98 -3.43 13.47
N THR A 46 3.33 -4.27 12.64
CA THR A 46 3.94 -5.51 12.14
C THR A 46 5.02 -5.24 11.08
N TYR A 47 4.83 -4.22 10.23
CA TYR A 47 5.75 -3.91 9.13
C TYR A 47 6.25 -2.46 9.18
N PRO A 48 7.12 -2.11 10.15
CA PRO A 48 7.66 -0.75 10.29
C PRO A 48 8.54 -0.33 9.10
N GLU A 49 9.33 -1.26 8.53
CA GLU A 49 10.16 -0.98 7.34
C GLU A 49 9.31 -0.69 6.10
N LEU A 50 8.23 -1.45 5.89
CA LEU A 50 7.29 -1.20 4.80
C LEU A 50 6.55 0.12 5.01
N THR A 51 6.19 0.43 6.25
CA THR A 51 5.58 1.72 6.62
C THR A 51 6.50 2.88 6.25
N GLU A 52 7.79 2.80 6.61
CA GLU A 52 8.76 3.84 6.25
C GLU A 52 8.91 3.95 4.73
N TYR A 53 9.10 2.82 4.04
CA TYR A 53 9.22 2.77 2.59
C TYR A 53 8.03 3.45 1.88
N LEU A 54 6.80 3.08 2.24
CA LEU A 54 5.58 3.65 1.64
C LEU A 54 5.40 5.14 2.00
N SER A 55 5.78 5.53 3.22
CA SER A 55 5.71 6.94 3.63
C SER A 55 6.61 7.85 2.79
N LEU A 56 7.75 7.34 2.30
CA LEU A 56 8.66 8.06 1.41
C LEU A 56 8.04 8.32 0.03
N LEU A 57 7.11 7.45 -0.39
CA LEU A 57 6.26 7.60 -1.58
C LEU A 57 5.03 8.48 -1.32
N GLY A 58 4.75 8.82 -0.06
CA GLY A 58 3.58 9.59 0.36
C GLY A 58 2.33 8.73 0.59
N VAL A 59 2.46 7.41 0.57
CA VAL A 59 1.38 6.45 0.83
C VAL A 59 1.17 6.30 2.33
N ASP A 60 -0.09 6.27 2.75
CA ASP A 60 -0.46 5.91 4.13
C ASP A 60 -0.83 4.41 4.17
N ILE A 61 0.01 3.62 4.85
CA ILE A 61 -0.09 2.16 4.84
C ILE A 61 -1.42 1.64 5.43
N GLU A 62 -2.06 2.41 6.32
CA GLU A 62 -3.31 2.03 6.98
C GLU A 62 -4.55 2.34 6.13
N LYS A 63 -4.38 2.96 4.95
CA LYS A 63 -5.48 3.36 4.07
C LYS A 63 -5.39 2.64 2.72
N PRO A 64 -5.58 1.31 2.68
CA PRO A 64 -5.52 0.58 1.42
C PRO A 64 -6.58 1.11 0.45
N PHE A 65 -6.25 1.10 -0.85
CA PHE A 65 -7.25 1.28 -1.91
C PHE A 65 -8.16 0.06 -1.98
N GLU A 66 -7.55 -1.13 -1.90
CA GLU A 66 -8.25 -2.40 -1.86
C GLU A 66 -7.44 -3.40 -1.00
N THR A 67 -8.15 -4.27 -0.29
CA THR A 67 -7.55 -5.42 0.39
C THR A 67 -8.22 -6.69 -0.10
N MET A 68 -7.43 -7.68 -0.45
CA MET A 68 -7.88 -9.01 -0.82
C MET A 68 -7.40 -9.98 0.27
N PRO A 69 -8.16 -10.10 1.38
CA PRO A 69 -7.84 -11.05 2.44
C PRO A 69 -8.09 -12.49 1.97
N LEU A 70 -7.25 -13.41 2.45
CA LEU A 70 -7.59 -14.82 2.57
C LEU A 70 -8.35 -15.06 3.88
N GLU A 71 -8.76 -16.30 4.12
CA GLU A 71 -9.34 -16.69 5.41
C GLU A 71 -8.24 -16.76 6.50
N PRO A 72 -8.56 -16.43 7.76
CA PRO A 72 -7.66 -16.69 8.88
C PRO A 72 -7.28 -18.19 8.97
N ASP A 73 -6.00 -18.44 9.18
CA ASP A 73 -5.46 -19.78 9.33
C ASP A 73 -5.63 -20.31 10.77
N GLU A 74 -5.38 -21.61 10.96
CA GLU A 74 -5.46 -22.28 12.27
C GLU A 74 -4.47 -21.73 13.31
N THR A 75 -3.48 -20.95 12.88
CA THR A 75 -2.48 -20.31 13.75
C THR A 75 -2.88 -18.90 14.17
N GLY A 76 -4.05 -18.42 13.74
CA GLY A 76 -4.56 -17.09 14.08
C GLY A 76 -3.95 -15.97 13.26
N TYR A 77 -3.47 -16.26 12.05
CA TYR A 77 -2.97 -15.27 11.10
C TYR A 77 -3.82 -15.21 9.86
N ILE A 78 -3.81 -14.06 9.20
CA ILE A 78 -4.48 -13.82 7.95
C ILE A 78 -3.48 -13.23 6.95
N GLU A 79 -3.58 -13.64 5.69
CA GLU A 79 -2.77 -13.13 4.60
C GLU A 79 -3.61 -12.19 3.73
N TYR A 80 -2.99 -11.09 3.30
CA TYR A 80 -3.58 -10.10 2.42
C TYR A 80 -2.70 -9.88 1.19
N THR A 81 -3.35 -9.70 0.04
CA THR A 81 -2.83 -8.87 -1.04
C THR A 81 -3.46 -7.49 -0.94
N VAL A 82 -2.68 -6.44 -1.11
CA VAL A 82 -3.15 -5.06 -0.86
C VAL A 82 -2.82 -4.17 -2.04
N LEU A 83 -3.72 -3.23 -2.37
CA LEU A 83 -3.55 -2.22 -3.43
C LEU A 83 -3.49 -0.78 -2.87
N TYR A 84 -2.64 0.09 -3.45
CA TYR A 84 -2.45 1.49 -3.03
C TYR A 84 -2.36 2.38 -4.26
N ILE A 85 -2.86 3.61 -4.14
CA ILE A 85 -2.74 4.61 -5.19
C ILE A 85 -1.43 5.39 -5.01
N VAL A 86 -0.67 5.53 -6.10
CA VAL A 86 0.47 6.46 -6.15
C VAL A 86 0.24 7.43 -7.30
N CYS A 87 0.24 8.73 -7.00
CA CYS A 87 0.07 9.77 -8.01
C CYS A 87 1.36 9.99 -8.80
N GLY A 88 1.23 10.28 -10.09
CA GLY A 88 2.34 10.49 -11.02
C GLY A 88 2.39 9.43 -12.10
N LYS A 89 3.51 9.37 -12.80
CA LYS A 89 3.78 8.35 -13.82
C LYS A 89 4.78 7.34 -13.29
N ILE A 90 4.70 6.15 -13.84
CA ILE A 90 5.65 5.10 -13.59
C ILE A 90 6.62 5.03 -14.77
N ASP A 91 7.89 5.33 -14.49
CA ASP A 91 8.98 5.16 -15.44
C ASP A 91 9.96 4.16 -14.79
N ASP A 92 10.12 2.98 -15.38
CA ASP A 92 11.09 1.95 -14.97
C ASP A 92 10.99 1.44 -13.51
N PHE A 93 9.78 1.24 -12.98
CA PHE A 93 9.62 0.56 -11.69
C PHE A 93 10.02 -0.92 -11.82
N ALA A 94 10.99 -1.34 -11.01
CA ALA A 94 11.32 -2.75 -10.85
C ALA A 94 10.65 -3.30 -9.60
N LYS A 95 9.93 -4.42 -9.77
CA LYS A 95 9.47 -5.27 -8.67
C LYS A 95 10.59 -5.43 -7.63
N THR A 96 10.25 -5.19 -6.36
CA THR A 96 11.22 -5.23 -5.26
C THR A 96 10.61 -5.91 -4.04
N ALA A 97 11.41 -6.10 -2.99
CA ALA A 97 10.96 -6.60 -1.70
C ALA A 97 11.38 -5.63 -0.59
N VAL A 98 10.49 -5.44 0.39
CA VAL A 98 10.77 -4.73 1.64
C VAL A 98 10.50 -5.71 2.77
N GLY A 99 11.59 -6.18 3.41
CA GLY A 99 11.52 -7.33 4.31
C GLY A 99 10.99 -8.58 3.57
N SER A 100 9.92 -9.18 4.10
CA SER A 100 9.26 -10.33 3.49
C SER A 100 8.14 -9.98 2.50
N VAL A 101 7.85 -8.69 2.29
CA VAL A 101 6.73 -8.24 1.47
C VAL A 101 7.23 -7.82 0.09
N THR A 102 6.63 -8.38 -0.95
CA THR A 102 6.86 -7.95 -2.33
C THR A 102 6.13 -6.65 -2.58
N VAL A 103 6.78 -5.71 -3.27
CA VAL A 103 6.20 -4.47 -3.76
C VAL A 103 6.28 -4.50 -5.27
N ASP A 104 5.11 -4.47 -5.91
CA ASP A 104 4.95 -4.55 -7.36
C ASP A 104 3.91 -3.54 -7.85
N ILE A 105 3.64 -3.56 -9.15
CA ILE A 105 2.59 -2.77 -9.79
C ILE A 105 1.45 -3.71 -10.14
N ALA A 106 0.24 -3.32 -9.79
CA ALA A 106 -0.94 -4.11 -10.08
C ALA A 106 -1.28 -4.01 -11.57
N ASP A 107 -1.48 -5.15 -12.22
CA ASP A 107 -1.97 -5.22 -13.60
C ASP A 107 -3.50 -5.27 -13.68
N SER A 108 -4.18 -5.53 -12.56
CA SER A 108 -5.64 -5.66 -12.47
C SER A 108 -6.14 -5.08 -11.16
N TYR A 109 -7.09 -4.15 -11.24
CA TYR A 109 -7.68 -3.45 -10.12
C TYR A 109 -9.01 -2.79 -10.51
N PRO A 110 -9.92 -2.51 -9.56
CA PRO A 110 -11.15 -1.78 -9.84
C PRO A 110 -10.86 -0.35 -10.31
N SER A 111 -11.82 0.29 -11.00
CA SER A 111 -11.67 1.69 -11.40
C SER A 111 -11.31 2.57 -10.20
N THR A 112 -10.32 3.44 -10.37
CA THR A 112 -9.85 4.34 -9.31
C THR A 112 -10.63 5.64 -9.25
N GLU A 113 -11.40 5.97 -10.31
CA GLU A 113 -12.08 7.25 -10.50
C GLU A 113 -11.14 8.49 -10.45
N ILE A 114 -9.83 8.29 -10.60
CA ILE A 114 -8.83 9.36 -10.62
C ILE A 114 -8.48 9.70 -12.08
N GLU A 115 -8.74 10.94 -12.48
CA GLU A 115 -8.44 11.39 -13.85
C GLU A 115 -6.94 11.66 -14.07
N GLU A 116 -6.25 12.17 -13.05
CA GLU A 116 -4.86 12.54 -13.21
C GLU A 116 -3.93 11.33 -13.23
N PRO A 117 -2.72 11.45 -13.80
CA PRO A 117 -1.77 10.34 -13.86
C PRO A 117 -1.53 9.74 -12.47
N HIS A 118 -1.73 8.43 -12.38
CA HIS A 118 -1.49 7.61 -11.20
C HIS A 118 -1.28 6.16 -11.63
N PHE A 119 -0.78 5.34 -10.72
CA PHE A 119 -0.71 3.89 -10.86
C PHE A 119 -1.12 3.21 -9.56
N VAL A 120 -1.46 1.93 -9.66
CA VAL A 120 -1.81 1.10 -8.50
C VAL A 120 -0.63 0.22 -8.16
N MET A 121 -0.07 0.44 -6.98
CA MET A 121 0.92 -0.46 -6.41
C MET A 121 0.21 -1.70 -5.87
N GLU A 122 0.89 -2.83 -5.76
CA GLU A 122 0.44 -4.09 -5.14
C GLU A 122 1.45 -4.58 -4.10
N ARG A 123 0.99 -5.13 -2.95
CA ARG A 123 1.86 -5.76 -1.95
C ARG A 123 1.36 -7.14 -1.56
N TYR A 124 2.27 -8.10 -1.51
CA TYR A 124 1.99 -9.47 -1.10
C TYR A 124 3.26 -10.30 -0.82
N PRO A 125 3.15 -11.39 -0.06
CA PRO A 125 2.08 -11.60 0.92
C PRO A 125 2.25 -10.62 2.09
N VAL A 126 1.14 -10.11 2.61
CA VAL A 126 1.12 -9.37 3.89
C VAL A 126 0.43 -10.24 4.93
N ARG A 127 1.19 -10.78 5.87
CA ARG A 127 0.66 -11.65 6.93
C ARG A 127 0.52 -10.86 8.24
N LEU A 128 -0.68 -10.84 8.80
CA LEU A 128 -1.00 -10.13 10.05
C LEU A 128 -1.68 -11.10 11.02
N LYS A 129 -1.58 -10.81 12.31
CA LYS A 129 -2.38 -11.53 13.31
C LYS A 129 -3.86 -11.19 13.11
N TRP A 130 -4.74 -12.14 13.34
CA TRP A 130 -6.18 -11.93 13.35
C TRP A 130 -6.66 -11.66 14.79
N GLU A 131 -7.08 -10.43 15.08
CA GLU A 131 -7.40 -9.96 16.44
C GLU A 131 -8.83 -9.41 16.58
N ILE A 132 -9.69 -9.63 15.58
CA ILE A 132 -11.11 -9.24 15.59
C ILE A 132 -12.03 -10.41 15.97
#